data_AF-A0A6I3B8J6-F1
#
_entry.id   AF-A0A6I3B8J6-F1
#
_cell.length_a   1.000
_cell.length_b   1.000
_cell.length_c   1.000
_cell.angle_alpha   90.00
_cell.angle_beta   90.00
_cell.angle_gamma   90.00
#
_symmetry.space_group_name_H-M   'P 1'
#
loop_
_entity.id
_entity.type
_entity.pdbx_description
1 polymer ?
#
loop_
_entity_poly.entity_id
_entity_poly.type
_entity_poly.pdbx_seq_one_letter_code
_entity_poly.pdbx_strand_id
1 'polypeptide(L)'
;MRAKATVIFDGDCGFCTWCAGKLERWVKPPALIIPWQHADLDQLGVSQIQCEMALQWVPRDGAPAAGGRAITALLLASSPPWRAIGALLCLPGMAQLTD
;
A
#
# COMPACT_ATOMS: atom_id res chain seq x y z
N MET A 1 14.71 7.65 -13.23
CA MET A 1 13.57 7.91 -12.34
C MET A 1 12.95 6.56 -11.99
N ARG A 2 13.00 6.12 -10.73
CA ARG A 2 12.30 4.87 -10.33
C ARG A 2 10.81 5.15 -10.48
N ALA A 3 10.12 4.35 -11.29
CA ALA A 3 8.68 4.47 -11.40
C ALA A 3 8.05 4.27 -10.01
N LYS A 4 7.22 5.23 -9.61
CA LYS A 4 6.64 5.32 -8.28
C LYS A 4 5.32 4.54 -8.29
N ALA A 5 5.17 3.55 -7.42
CA ALA A 5 3.88 2.90 -7.20
C ALA A 5 2.90 3.90 -6.53
N THR A 6 1.61 3.58 -6.46
CA THR A 6 0.62 4.40 -5.76
C THR A 6 -0.02 3.60 -4.64
N VAL A 7 -0.14 4.21 -3.46
CA VAL A 7 -0.84 3.68 -2.30
C VAL A 7 -2.09 4.51 -2.13
N ILE A 8 -3.25 3.85 -2.21
CA ILE A 8 -4.56 4.49 -2.11
C ILE A 8 -5.24 4.03 -0.82
N PHE A 9 -5.78 4.96 -0.05
CA PHE A 9 -6.47 4.69 1.21
C PHE A 9 -7.72 5.55 1.34
N ASP A 10 -8.59 5.22 2.29
CA ASP A 10 -9.72 6.07 2.65
C ASP A 10 -9.31 7.26 3.53
N GLY A 11 -9.42 8.46 2.98
CA GLY A 11 -9.11 9.71 3.68
C GLY A 11 -10.09 10.07 4.79
N ASP A 12 -11.33 9.59 4.72
CA ASP A 12 -12.35 9.84 5.74
C ASP A 12 -12.23 8.88 6.94
N CYS A 13 -11.45 7.81 6.80
CA CYS A 13 -11.10 6.90 7.88
C CYS A 13 -9.89 7.42 8.69
N GLY A 14 -10.14 7.89 9.91
CA GLY A 14 -9.09 8.42 10.81
C GLY A 14 -7.94 7.44 11.08
N PHE A 15 -8.23 6.13 11.15
CA PHE A 15 -7.20 5.09 11.29
C PHE A 15 -6.32 4.98 10.04
N CYS A 16 -6.91 4.95 8.85
CA CYS A 16 -6.20 4.89 7.58
C CYS A 16 -5.29 6.12 7.40
N THR A 17 -5.82 7.32 7.66
CA THR A 17 -5.06 8.58 7.58
C THR A 17 -3.90 8.60 8.58
N TRP A 18 -4.11 8.15 9.83
CA TRP A 18 -3.03 8.03 10.81
C TRP A 18 -1.94 7.05 10.36
N CYS A 19 -2.33 5.87 9.87
CA CYS A 19 -1.41 4.87 9.33
C CYS A 19 -0.62 5.39 8.12
N ALA A 20 -1.28 6.05 7.17
CA ALA A 20 -0.65 6.67 6.00
C ALA A 20 0.43 7.68 6.40
N GLY A 21 0.12 8.56 7.37
CA GLY A 21 1.11 9.51 7.89
C GLY A 21 2.30 8.83 8.58
N LYS A 22 2.11 7.69 9.25
CA LYS A 22 3.22 6.88 9.79
C LYS A 22 4.05 6.25 8.68
N LEU A 23 3.42 5.70 7.65
CA LEU A 23 4.13 5.12 6.50
C LEU A 23 5.00 6.17 5.81
N GLU A 24 4.46 7.37 5.55
CA GLU A 24 5.23 8.48 4.98
C GLU A 24 6.39 8.91 5.86
N ARG A 25 6.18 9.00 7.18
CA ARG A 25 7.20 9.48 8.12
C ARG A 25 8.33 8.47 8.34
N TRP A 26 7.99 7.20 8.53
CA TRP A 26 8.91 6.17 9.03
C TRP A 26 9.42 5.22 7.94
N VAL A 27 8.53 4.80 7.02
CA VAL A 27 8.88 3.83 5.97
C VAL A 27 9.43 4.53 4.74
N LYS A 28 8.87 5.69 4.38
CA LYS A 28 9.23 6.46 3.17
C LYS A 28 9.29 5.56 1.93
N PRO A 29 8.20 4.82 1.63
CA PRO A 29 8.20 3.93 0.48
C PRO A 29 8.43 4.73 -0.81
N PRO A 30 9.04 4.13 -1.85
CA PRO A 30 9.13 4.75 -3.17
C PRO A 30 7.78 4.70 -3.89
N ALA A 31 6.73 5.17 -3.22
CA ALA A 31 5.33 5.15 -3.66
C ALA A 31 4.64 6.47 -3.31
N LEU A 32 3.67 6.89 -4.13
CA LEU A 32 2.81 8.04 -3.87
C LEU A 32 1.71 7.59 -2.93
N ILE A 33 1.62 8.18 -1.75
CA ILE A 33 0.55 7.89 -0.79
C ILE A 33 -0.51 8.98 -0.97
N ILE A 34 -1.73 8.58 -1.32
CA ILE A 34 -2.80 9.52 -1.64
C ILE A 34 -4.16 8.95 -1.19
N PRO A 35 -5.04 9.74 -0.57
CA PRO A 35 -6.41 9.30 -0.29
C PRO A 35 -7.20 9.16 -1.60
N TRP A 36 -8.13 8.21 -1.67
CA TRP A 36 -8.90 7.93 -2.89
C TRP A 36 -9.71 9.16 -3.36
N GLN A 37 -10.13 10.02 -2.43
CA GLN A 37 -10.85 11.27 -2.70
C GLN A 37 -10.06 12.24 -3.61
N HIS A 38 -8.73 12.08 -3.69
CA HIS A 38 -7.85 12.89 -4.53
C HIS A 38 -7.17 12.10 -5.65
N ALA A 39 -7.47 10.81 -5.81
CA ALA A 39 -6.85 9.94 -6.80
C ALA A 39 -7.76 9.73 -8.02
N ASP A 40 -7.14 9.58 -9.19
CA ASP A 40 -7.84 9.12 -10.40
C ASP A 40 -7.97 7.60 -10.35
N LEU A 41 -9.08 7.15 -9.78
CA LEU A 41 -9.39 5.74 -9.56
C LEU A 41 -9.53 4.93 -10.85
N ASP A 42 -10.09 5.55 -11.90
CA ASP A 42 -10.25 4.92 -13.20
C ASP A 42 -8.89 4.68 -13.88
N GLN A 43 -7.98 5.66 -13.80
CA GLN A 43 -6.62 5.51 -14.32
C GLN A 43 -5.83 4.45 -13.55
N LEU A 44 -6.07 4.32 -12.25
CA LEU A 44 -5.37 3.38 -11.37
C LEU A 44 -5.99 1.97 -11.38
N GLY A 45 -7.17 1.79 -12.00
CA GLY A 45 -7.84 0.50 -12.12
C GLY A 45 -8.36 -0.02 -10.77
N VAL A 46 -8.73 0.88 -9.85
CA VAL A 46 -9.20 0.56 -8.50
C VAL A 46 -10.52 1.25 -8.27
N SER A 47 -11.51 0.59 -7.68
CA SER A 47 -12.80 1.21 -7.36
C SER A 47 -12.81 1.88 -5.98
N GLN A 48 -13.75 2.81 -5.78
CA GLN A 48 -13.98 3.44 -4.49
C GLN A 48 -14.30 2.39 -3.41
N ILE A 49 -15.19 1.44 -3.71
CA ILE A 49 -15.57 0.35 -2.80
C ILE A 49 -14.33 -0.45 -2.36
N GLN A 50 -13.38 -0.70 -3.26
CA GLN A 50 -12.13 -1.37 -2.89
C GLN A 50 -11.31 -0.53 -1.90
N CYS A 51 -11.23 0.78 -2.09
CA CYS A 51 -10.50 1.69 -1.20
C CYS A 51 -11.16 1.85 0.18
N GLU A 52 -12.48 1.80 0.24
CA GLU A 52 -13.26 1.81 1.49
C GLU A 52 -13.08 0.51 2.27
N MET A 53 -13.03 -0.63 1.57
CA MET A 53 -12.86 -1.94 2.19
C MET A 53 -11.43 -2.18 2.69
N ALA A 54 -10.42 -1.71 1.94
CA ALA A 54 -9.03 -1.93 2.29
C ALA A 54 -8.08 -0.94 1.61
N LEU A 55 -6.90 -0.75 2.21
CA LEU A 55 -5.75 -0.09 1.59
C LEU A 55 -5.38 -0.77 0.28
N GLN A 56 -5.08 0.00 -0.75
CA GLN A 56 -4.70 -0.50 -2.08
C GLN A 56 -3.26 -0.12 -2.40
N TRP A 57 -2.48 -1.09 -2.90
CA TRP A 57 -1.17 -0.91 -3.50
C TRP A 57 -1.28 -1.12 -5.00
N VAL A 58 -1.01 -0.08 -5.78
CA VAL A 58 -1.04 -0.09 -7.24
C VAL A 58 0.41 0.02 -7.74
N PRO A 59 1.03 -1.10 -8.15
CA PRO A 59 2.36 -1.04 -8.76
C PRO A 59 2.27 -0.36 -10.14
N ARG A 60 3.41 0.11 -10.65
CA ARG A 60 3.47 0.67 -12.01
C ARG A 60 3.09 -0.36 -13.08
N ASP A 61 3.59 -1.59 -12.89
CA ASP A 61 3.34 -2.72 -13.76
C ASP A 61 2.87 -3.89 -12.88
N GLY A 62 1.81 -4.58 -13.31
CA GLY A 62 1.24 -5.72 -12.59
C GLY A 62 -0.10 -5.42 -11.90
N ALA A 63 -0.60 -6.41 -11.17
CA ALA A 63 -1.90 -6.32 -10.52
C ALA A 63 -1.84 -5.52 -9.21
N PRO A 64 -2.89 -4.74 -8.89
CA PRO A 64 -3.05 -4.17 -7.56
C PRO A 64 -3.12 -5.24 -6.47
N ALA A 65 -2.70 -4.86 -5.26
CA ALA A 65 -2.87 -5.66 -4.05
C ALA A 65 -3.67 -4.88 -3.02
N ALA A 66 -4.47 -5.57 -2.21
CA ALA A 66 -5.31 -4.98 -1.17
C ALA A 66 -4.86 -5.40 0.23
N GLY A 67 -5.21 -4.60 1.25
CA GLY A 67 -5.12 -4.96 2.66
C GLY A 67 -3.71 -5.36 3.11
N GLY A 68 -3.59 -6.52 3.76
CA GLY A 68 -2.31 -7.04 4.23
C GLY A 68 -1.30 -7.24 3.10
N ARG A 69 -1.74 -7.76 1.95
CA ARG A 69 -0.90 -7.90 0.75
C ARG A 69 -0.41 -6.55 0.22
N ALA A 70 -1.22 -5.49 0.32
CA ALA A 70 -0.80 -4.13 -0.05
C ALA A 70 0.35 -3.64 0.83
N ILE A 71 0.24 -3.85 2.16
CA ILE A 71 1.31 -3.50 3.11
C ILE A 71 2.57 -4.31 2.84
N THR A 72 2.45 -5.62 2.60
CA THR A 72 3.60 -6.47 2.28
C THR A 72 4.31 -6.00 1.01
N ALA A 73 3.56 -5.71 -0.06
CA ALA A 73 4.11 -5.16 -1.30
C ALA A 73 4.82 -3.81 -1.09
N LEU A 74 4.22 -2.92 -0.29
CA LEU A 74 4.79 -1.64 0.09
C LEU A 74 6.13 -1.79 0.83
N LEU A 75 6.17 -2.69 1.81
CA LEU A 75 7.39 -2.94 2.60
C LEU A 75 8.49 -3.57 1.74
N LEU A 76 8.15 -4.51 0.86
CA LEU A 76 9.08 -5.12 -0.08
C LEU A 76 9.66 -4.12 -1.09
N ALA A 77 8.87 -3.13 -1.51
CA ALA A 77 9.33 -2.05 -2.38
C ALA A 77 10.22 -1.03 -1.65
N SER A 78 10.19 -1.01 -0.31
CA SER A 78 10.91 -0.05 0.52
C SER A 78 12.38 -0.42 0.74
N SER A 79 13.16 0.50 1.33
CA SER A 79 14.56 0.27 1.67
C SER A 79 14.72 -0.55 2.96
N PRO A 80 15.88 -1.19 3.20
CA PRO A 80 16.17 -1.82 4.50
C PRO A 80 16.07 -0.79 5.65
N PRO A 81 15.54 -1.15 6.83
CA PRO A 81 15.16 -2.52 7.25
C PRO A 81 13.76 -2.95 6.80
N TRP A 82 12.91 -2.06 6.30
CA TRP A 82 11.52 -2.35 5.94
C TRP A 82 11.37 -3.47 4.92
N ARG A 83 12.30 -3.56 3.95
CA ARG A 83 12.35 -4.67 2.99
C ARG A 83 12.46 -6.05 3.65
N ALA A 84 13.23 -6.14 4.74
CA ALA A 84 13.40 -7.40 5.47
C ALA A 84 12.12 -7.79 6.22
N ILE A 85 11.39 -6.81 6.75
CA ILE A 85 10.07 -7.03 7.37
C ILE A 85 9.08 -7.52 6.32
N GLY A 86 9.03 -6.88 5.14
CA GLY A 86 8.21 -7.34 4.03
C GLY A 86 8.53 -8.78 3.61
N ALA A 87 9.82 -9.15 3.55
CA ALA A 87 10.23 -10.51 3.23
C ALA A 87 9.81 -11.52 4.32
N LEU A 88 9.84 -11.13 5.59
CA LEU A 88 9.38 -11.95 6.71
C LEU A 88 7.86 -12.23 6.61
N LEU A 89 7.07 -11.25 6.18
CA LEU A 89 5.62 -11.39 6.00
C LEU A 89 5.27 -12.35 4.84
N CYS A 90 6.17 -12.57 3.88
CA CYS A 90 6.00 -13.56 2.82
C CYS A 90 6.30 -15.00 3.26
N LEU A 91 6.83 -15.23 4.47
CA LEU A 91 7.08 -16.60 4.93
C LEU A 91 5.76 -17.38 5.05
N PRO A 92 5.74 -18.69 4.73
CA PRO A 92 4.51 -19.47 4.57
C PRO A 92 3.61 -19.50 5.82
N GLY A 93 4.17 -19.33 7.03
CA GLY A 93 3.36 -19.21 8.27
C GLY A 93 2.84 -17.80 8.56
N MET A 94 3.45 -16.76 7.98
CA MET A 94 3.07 -15.35 8.17
C MET A 94 2.16 -14.84 7.06
N ALA A 95 2.28 -15.41 5.85
CA ALA A 95 1.48 -15.04 4.69
C ALA A 95 -0.03 -15.18 4.94
N GLN A 96 -0.42 -16.12 5.80
CA GLN A 96 -1.81 -16.33 6.24
C GLN A 96 -2.41 -15.12 6.97
N LEU A 97 -1.59 -14.22 7.52
CA LEU A 97 -2.05 -12.99 8.18
C LEU A 97 -2.28 -11.84 7.20
N THR A 98 -1.88 -12.02 5.94
CA THR A 98 -1.91 -10.97 4.91
C THR A 98 -3.04 -11.15 3.89
N ASP A 99 -3.70 -12.30 3.88
CA ASP A 99 -4.91 -12.62 3.10
C ASP A 99 -6.20 -12.11 3.76
#